data_AF-A0AAV8W4X3-F1
#
_entry.id   AF-A0AAV8W4X3-F1
#
_cell.length_a   1.000
_cell.length_b   1.000
_cell.length_c   1.000
_cell.angle_alpha   90.00
_cell.angle_beta   90.00
_cell.angle_gamma   90.00
#
_symmetry.space_group_name_H-M   'P 1'
#
loop_
_entity.id
_entity.type
_entity.pdbx_description
1 polymer ?
#
loop_
_entity_poly.entity_id
_entity_poly.type
_entity_poly.pdbx_seq_one_letter_code
_entity_poly.pdbx_strand_id
1 'polypeptide(L)'
;NKFKEFEEAVEEEINQVKEEVKEDKKEMNKKFEDLETKFRQLSTTNIIKTEGSVAATKTALRGEALEALRTIPEGSQDYKAVTSTQEKRYGDAHLQHVYQAQLRNRKQRFEETLQQYEADVSRMVNLVYPTAPAEVIKQLSVSNFVDGLTDPEISQLVRLARHKTISEALAQALEIEAAKEAS
;
A
#
# COMPACT_ATOMS: atom_id res chain seq x y z
N ASN A 1 15.52 -10.71 41.62
CA ASN A 1 14.58 -9.72 42.21
C ASN A 1 13.29 -9.89 41.46
N LYS A 2 12.19 -10.28 42.12
CA LYS A 2 10.93 -10.73 41.48
C LYS A 2 10.36 -9.72 40.46
N PHE A 3 10.73 -8.45 40.61
CA PHE A 3 10.34 -7.39 39.68
C PHE A 3 11.00 -7.52 38.30
N LYS A 4 12.27 -7.95 38.25
CA LYS A 4 13.02 -8.09 37.00
C LYS A 4 12.57 -9.32 36.20
N GLU A 5 12.23 -10.40 36.89
CA GLU A 5 11.65 -11.61 36.29
C GLU A 5 10.26 -11.35 35.70
N PHE A 6 9.49 -10.43 36.30
CA PHE A 6 8.19 -10.01 35.78
C PHE A 6 8.33 -9.12 34.53
N GLU A 7 9.30 -8.20 34.51
CA GLU A 7 9.58 -7.36 33.32
C GLU A 7 10.04 -8.19 32.13
N GLU A 8 10.94 -9.16 32.34
CA GLU A 8 11.42 -10.07 31.28
C GLU A 8 10.27 -10.92 30.70
N ALA A 9 9.37 -11.43 31.54
CA ALA A 9 8.20 -12.20 31.08
C ALA A 9 7.20 -11.35 30.26
N VAL A 10 6.99 -10.09 30.64
CA VAL A 10 6.11 -9.16 29.90
C VAL A 10 6.73 -8.78 28.55
N GLU A 11 8.04 -8.56 28.48
CA GLU A 11 8.72 -8.31 27.20
C GLU A 11 8.65 -9.52 26.25
N GLU A 12 8.74 -10.74 26.79
CA GLU A 12 8.64 -11.96 26.00
C GLU A 12 7.24 -12.14 25.40
N GLU A 13 6.17 -11.93 26.19
CA GLU A 13 4.79 -11.95 25.68
C GLU A 13 4.52 -10.86 24.63
N ILE A 14 5.03 -9.64 24.85
CA ILE A 14 4.88 -8.54 23.89
C ILE A 14 5.54 -8.89 22.56
N ASN A 15 6.71 -9.53 22.58
CA ASN A 15 7.41 -9.92 21.36
C ASN A 15 6.70 -11.08 20.64
N GLN A 16 6.13 -12.02 21.38
CA GLN A 16 5.32 -13.09 20.82
C GLN A 16 4.08 -12.55 20.09
N VAL A 17 3.33 -11.66 20.74
CA VAL A 17 2.14 -11.02 20.16
C VAL A 17 2.50 -10.17 18.94
N LYS A 18 3.67 -9.49 18.95
CA LYS A 18 4.13 -8.72 17.79
C LYS A 18 4.43 -9.59 16.57
N GLU A 19 5.03 -10.77 16.77
CA GLU A 19 5.30 -11.68 15.66
C GLU A 19 4.02 -12.35 15.15
N GLU A 20 3.07 -12.73 16.02
CA GLU A 20 1.74 -13.22 15.59
C GLU A 20 0.99 -12.18 14.74
N VAL A 21 0.93 -10.92 15.18
CA VAL A 21 0.26 -9.83 14.43
C VAL A 21 0.92 -9.60 13.06
N LYS A 22 2.24 -9.76 12.98
CA LYS A 22 2.99 -9.60 11.73
C LYS A 22 2.73 -10.75 10.76
N GLU A 23 2.58 -11.97 11.27
CA GLU A 23 2.27 -13.16 10.48
C GLU A 23 0.81 -13.12 9.98
N ASP A 24 -0.14 -12.72 10.82
CA ASP A 24 -1.54 -12.47 10.45
C ASP A 24 -1.68 -11.40 9.37
N LYS A 25 -0.91 -10.30 9.49
CA LYS A 25 -0.89 -9.24 8.47
C LYS A 25 -0.35 -9.74 7.13
N LYS A 26 0.65 -10.62 7.16
CA LYS A 26 1.22 -11.24 5.96
C LYS A 26 0.23 -12.20 5.31
N GLU A 27 -0.46 -13.02 6.10
CA GLU A 27 -1.48 -13.94 5.61
C GLU A 27 -2.69 -13.20 5.03
N MET A 28 -3.12 -12.10 5.67
CA MET A 28 -4.19 -11.24 5.20
C MET A 28 -3.85 -10.56 3.87
N ASN A 29 -2.63 -10.05 3.71
CA ASN A 29 -2.17 -9.47 2.45
C ASN A 29 -2.12 -10.50 1.32
N LYS A 30 -1.63 -11.72 1.61
CA LYS A 30 -1.62 -12.82 0.63
C LYS A 30 -3.05 -13.20 0.18
N LYS A 31 -4.00 -13.28 1.12
CA LYS A 31 -5.40 -13.55 0.81
C LYS A 31 -6.04 -12.43 -0.01
N PHE A 32 -5.63 -11.17 0.21
CA PHE A 32 -6.09 -10.02 -0.57
C PHE A 32 -5.56 -10.07 -2.01
N GLU A 33 -4.27 -10.34 -2.22
CA GLU A 33 -3.68 -10.52 -3.55
C GLU A 33 -4.31 -11.69 -4.32
N ASP A 34 -4.60 -12.80 -3.65
CA ASP A 34 -5.32 -13.94 -4.23
C ASP A 34 -6.76 -13.57 -4.65
N LEU A 35 -7.43 -12.71 -3.87
CA LEU A 35 -8.78 -12.23 -4.15
C LEU A 35 -8.78 -11.26 -5.35
N GLU A 36 -7.83 -10.32 -5.40
CA GLU A 36 -7.65 -9.40 -6.53
C GLU A 36 -7.34 -10.16 -7.82
N THR A 37 -6.50 -11.19 -7.75
CA THR A 37 -6.16 -12.05 -8.90
C THR A 37 -7.40 -12.79 -9.41
N LYS A 38 -8.21 -13.38 -8.52
CA LYS A 38 -9.49 -14.02 -8.89
C LYS A 38 -10.48 -13.01 -9.47
N PHE A 39 -10.56 -11.81 -8.92
CA PHE A 39 -11.43 -10.74 -9.42
C PHE A 39 -11.04 -10.31 -10.84
N ARG A 40 -9.73 -10.19 -11.11
CA ARG A 40 -9.19 -9.86 -12.44
C ARG A 40 -9.45 -10.96 -13.48
N GLN A 41 -9.45 -12.23 -13.06
CA GLN A 41 -9.80 -13.37 -13.91
C GLN A 41 -11.31 -13.46 -14.19
N LEU A 42 -12.16 -13.03 -13.25
CA LEU A 42 -13.61 -13.02 -13.41
C LEU A 42 -14.10 -11.82 -14.23
N SER A 43 -13.38 -10.70 -14.23
CA SER A 43 -13.71 -9.50 -15.02
C SER A 43 -13.36 -9.63 -16.51
N THR A 44 -12.39 -10.47 -16.88
CA THR A 44 -12.09 -10.80 -18.30
C THR A 44 -13.12 -11.75 -18.91
N THR A 45 -13.88 -12.47 -18.09
CA THR A 45 -14.90 -13.43 -18.52
C THR A 45 -16.30 -12.88 -18.28
N ASN A 46 -16.57 -11.66 -18.76
CA ASN A 46 -17.86 -11.00 -19.08
C ASN A 46 -19.21 -11.45 -18.43
N ILE A 47 -19.26 -12.09 -17.25
CA ILE A 47 -20.45 -12.81 -16.78
C ILE A 47 -21.10 -12.22 -15.52
N ILE A 48 -20.43 -11.47 -14.65
CA ILE A 48 -21.04 -11.15 -13.34
C ILE A 48 -21.46 -9.68 -13.25
N LYS A 49 -22.60 -9.38 -13.88
CA LYS A 49 -23.45 -8.27 -13.44
C LYS A 49 -24.14 -8.65 -12.12
N THR A 50 -23.63 -8.04 -11.06
CA THR A 50 -24.36 -7.52 -9.87
C THR A 50 -24.98 -8.46 -8.83
N GLU A 51 -25.50 -9.66 -9.13
CA GLU A 51 -26.18 -10.47 -8.09
C GLU A 51 -25.27 -11.53 -7.43
N GLY A 52 -24.50 -12.28 -8.22
CA GLY A 52 -23.55 -13.27 -7.69
C GLY A 52 -22.41 -12.65 -6.87
N SER A 53 -22.10 -11.38 -7.13
CA SER A 53 -21.08 -10.61 -6.41
C SER A 53 -21.44 -10.38 -4.94
N VAL A 54 -22.69 -10.04 -4.63
CA VAL A 54 -23.10 -9.70 -3.25
C VAL A 54 -23.11 -10.93 -2.34
N ALA A 55 -23.58 -12.07 -2.86
CA ALA A 55 -23.59 -13.32 -2.10
C ALA A 55 -22.16 -13.85 -1.84
N ALA A 56 -21.29 -13.78 -2.85
CA ALA A 56 -19.88 -14.14 -2.72
C ALA A 56 -19.13 -13.23 -1.73
N THR A 57 -19.36 -11.90 -1.81
CA THR A 57 -18.81 -10.93 -0.87
C THR A 57 -19.31 -11.18 0.55
N LYS A 58 -20.61 -11.42 0.77
CA LYS A 58 -21.15 -11.76 2.10
C LYS A 58 -20.53 -13.02 2.70
N THR A 59 -20.23 -14.02 1.87
CA THR A 59 -19.66 -15.31 2.31
C THR A 59 -18.17 -15.19 2.65
N ALA A 60 -17.46 -14.25 2.01
CA ALA A 60 -16.05 -13.98 2.24
C ALA A 60 -15.77 -13.10 3.47
N LEU A 61 -16.77 -12.36 3.96
CA LEU A 61 -16.63 -11.47 5.11
C LEU A 61 -16.74 -12.26 6.43
N ARG A 62 -15.83 -11.97 7.37
CA ARG A 62 -15.82 -12.51 8.73
C ARG A 62 -15.60 -11.38 9.74
N GLY A 63 -16.04 -11.59 10.99
CA GLY A 63 -15.80 -10.65 12.09
C GLY A 63 -16.56 -9.33 11.94
N GLU A 64 -15.94 -8.21 12.34
CA GLU A 64 -16.57 -6.88 12.38
C GLU A 64 -17.10 -6.40 11.03
N ALA A 65 -16.53 -6.86 9.91
CA ALA A 65 -16.97 -6.52 8.57
C ALA A 65 -18.34 -7.16 8.23
N LEU A 66 -18.71 -8.26 8.88
CA LEU A 66 -20.03 -8.86 8.82
C LEU A 66 -21.04 -8.09 9.70
N GLU A 67 -20.62 -7.65 10.89
CA GLU A 67 -21.45 -6.82 11.79
C GLU A 67 -21.80 -5.47 11.18
N ALA A 68 -20.89 -4.87 10.42
CA ALA A 68 -21.12 -3.66 9.65
C ALA A 68 -22.20 -3.82 8.56
N LEU A 69 -22.47 -5.05 8.13
CA LEU A 69 -23.46 -5.34 7.10
C LEU A 69 -24.86 -5.58 7.72
N ARG A 70 -24.91 -6.01 8.99
CA ARG A 70 -26.14 -6.18 9.78
C ARG A 70 -26.85 -4.88 10.14
N THR A 71 -26.16 -3.74 10.05
CA THR A 71 -26.74 -2.41 10.28
C THR A 71 -27.54 -1.90 9.07
N ILE A 72 -27.45 -2.57 7.92
CA ILE A 72 -28.22 -2.22 6.71
C ILE A 72 -29.51 -3.05 6.71
N PRO A 73 -30.71 -2.43 6.63
CA PRO A 73 -31.99 -3.13 6.62
C PRO A 73 -32.07 -4.17 5.48
N GLU A 74 -32.59 -5.36 5.77
CA GLU A 74 -32.61 -6.53 4.85
C GLU A 74 -33.30 -6.31 3.49
N GLY A 75 -34.03 -5.21 3.29
CA GLY A 75 -34.64 -4.82 2.00
C GLY A 75 -33.87 -3.76 1.19
N SER A 76 -32.72 -3.29 1.68
CA SER A 76 -31.95 -2.17 1.11
C SER A 76 -30.46 -2.49 0.89
N GLN A 77 -30.10 -3.78 0.93
CA GLN A 77 -28.74 -4.28 0.72
C GLN A 77 -28.43 -4.43 -0.78
N ASP A 78 -28.54 -3.34 -1.54
CA ASP A 78 -28.00 -3.30 -2.88
C ASP A 78 -26.45 -3.19 -2.84
N TYR A 79 -25.80 -3.52 -3.95
CA TYR A 79 -24.33 -3.52 -4.04
C TYR A 79 -23.74 -2.17 -3.59
N LYS A 80 -24.40 -1.05 -3.94
CA LYS A 80 -23.96 0.29 -3.56
C LYS A 80 -24.06 0.57 -2.07
N ALA A 81 -25.12 0.09 -1.40
CA ALA A 81 -25.29 0.25 0.04
C ALA A 81 -24.25 -0.57 0.81
N VAL A 82 -23.93 -1.78 0.34
CA VAL A 82 -22.90 -2.64 0.94
C VAL A 82 -21.50 -2.07 0.75
N THR A 83 -21.14 -1.63 -0.46
CA THR A 83 -19.83 -1.00 -0.71
C THR A 83 -19.70 0.33 0.01
N SER A 84 -20.74 1.17 0.04
CA SER A 84 -20.69 2.47 0.74
C SER A 84 -20.58 2.34 2.25
N THR A 85 -21.22 1.34 2.84
CA THR A 85 -21.11 1.09 4.29
C THR A 85 -19.73 0.54 4.66
N GLN A 86 -19.16 -0.31 3.82
CA GLN A 86 -17.76 -0.72 3.95
C GLN A 86 -16.80 0.43 3.74
N GLU A 87 -17.01 1.31 2.75
CA GLU A 87 -16.20 2.51 2.53
C GLU A 87 -16.30 3.52 3.68
N LYS A 88 -17.46 3.65 4.33
CA LYS A 88 -17.61 4.54 5.49
C LYS A 88 -16.93 4.00 6.74
N ARG A 89 -16.91 2.67 6.91
CA ARG A 89 -16.41 2.02 8.14
C ARG A 89 -14.96 1.56 8.02
N TYR A 90 -14.51 1.25 6.81
CA TYR A 90 -13.20 0.71 6.47
C TYR A 90 -12.58 1.38 5.24
N GLY A 91 -13.25 2.34 4.60
CA GLY A 91 -12.76 2.93 3.36
C GLY A 91 -11.62 3.91 3.57
N ASP A 92 -10.82 3.99 2.51
CA ASP A 92 -9.58 4.75 2.40
C ASP A 92 -9.68 6.23 2.74
N ALA A 93 -10.85 6.84 2.87
CA ALA A 93 -10.94 8.28 3.16
C ALA A 93 -10.25 8.67 4.48
N HIS A 94 -10.29 7.81 5.50
CA HIS A 94 -9.59 8.07 6.77
C HIS A 94 -8.10 7.71 6.72
N LEU A 95 -7.72 6.75 5.88
CA LEU A 95 -6.33 6.30 5.70
C LEU A 95 -5.58 7.09 4.61
N GLN A 96 -6.27 7.80 3.72
CA GLN A 96 -5.66 8.55 2.63
C GLN A 96 -4.70 9.61 3.16
N HIS A 97 -5.09 10.34 4.21
CA HIS A 97 -4.21 11.30 4.88
C HIS A 97 -2.99 10.62 5.52
N VAL A 98 -3.16 9.41 6.07
CA VAL A 98 -2.06 8.62 6.63
C VAL A 98 -1.11 8.16 5.53
N TYR A 99 -1.61 7.64 4.42
CA TYR A 99 -0.80 7.21 3.28
C TYR A 99 -0.12 8.39 2.57
N GLN A 100 -0.78 9.55 2.47
CA GLN A 100 -0.17 10.80 2.00
C GLN A 100 0.99 11.23 2.91
N ALA A 101 0.81 11.16 4.23
CA ALA A 101 1.87 11.46 5.18
C ALA A 101 3.03 10.46 5.09
N GLN A 102 2.74 9.17 4.94
CA GLN A 102 3.75 8.13 4.74
C GLN A 102 4.54 8.36 3.44
N LEU A 103 3.86 8.65 2.33
CA LEU A 103 4.48 8.94 1.04
C LEU A 103 5.37 10.18 1.14
N ARG A 104 4.89 11.27 1.77
CA ARG A 104 5.68 12.51 1.94
C ARG A 104 6.94 12.31 2.77
N ASN A 105 6.88 11.43 3.77
CA ASN A 105 8.00 11.12 4.66
C ASN A 105 8.87 9.98 4.13
N ARG A 106 8.53 9.40 2.97
CA ARG A 106 9.27 8.27 2.41
C ARG A 106 10.61 8.73 1.85
N LYS A 107 11.68 8.41 2.56
CA LYS A 107 13.08 8.61 2.15
C LYS A 107 13.74 7.25 1.91
N GLN A 108 14.62 7.17 0.92
CA GLN A 108 15.47 6.02 0.68
C GLN A 108 16.24 5.70 1.97
N ARG A 109 16.35 4.42 2.32
CA ARG A 109 17.16 3.98 3.47
C ARG A 109 18.61 3.72 3.03
N PHE A 110 19.56 3.80 3.95
CA PHE A 110 20.97 3.59 3.64
C PHE A 110 21.27 2.23 2.99
N GLU A 111 20.56 1.18 3.41
CA GLU A 111 20.72 -0.18 2.86
C GLU A 111 19.80 -0.48 1.67
N GLU A 112 18.94 0.47 1.29
CA GLU A 112 17.94 0.26 0.26
C GLU A 112 18.45 0.69 -1.11
N THR A 113 18.40 -0.21 -2.08
CA THR A 113 18.86 0.08 -3.44
C THR A 113 17.92 1.07 -4.14
N LEU A 114 18.43 1.79 -5.15
CA LEU A 114 17.64 2.72 -5.94
C LEU A 114 16.41 2.06 -6.58
N GLN A 115 16.53 0.80 -7.02
CA GLN A 115 15.42 0.05 -7.62
C GLN A 115 14.37 -0.36 -6.59
N GLN A 116 14.80 -0.81 -5.39
CA GLN A 116 13.87 -1.13 -4.30
C GLN A 116 13.10 0.12 -3.87
N TYR A 117 13.80 1.24 -3.78
CA TYR A 117 13.22 2.53 -3.45
C TYR A 117 12.21 3.00 -4.51
N GLU A 118 12.57 2.93 -5.80
CA GLU A 118 11.68 3.26 -6.91
C GLU A 118 10.39 2.43 -6.88
N ALA A 119 10.53 1.10 -6.78
CA ALA A 119 9.39 0.19 -6.78
C ALA A 119 8.42 0.49 -5.63
N ASP A 120 8.96 0.80 -4.45
CA ASP A 120 8.15 1.15 -3.28
C ASP A 120 7.45 2.50 -3.44
N VAL A 121 8.14 3.53 -3.94
CA VAL A 121 7.53 4.84 -4.26
C VAL A 121 6.43 4.69 -5.30
N SER A 122 6.68 3.96 -6.39
CA SER A 122 5.69 3.66 -7.43
C SER A 122 4.45 2.99 -6.85
N ARG A 123 4.62 1.98 -5.99
CA ARG A 123 3.51 1.31 -5.31
C ARG A 123 2.74 2.26 -4.39
N MET A 124 3.44 3.07 -3.59
CA MET A 124 2.81 4.01 -2.65
C MET A 124 2.01 5.10 -3.36
N VAL A 125 2.52 5.68 -4.46
CA VAL A 125 1.79 6.71 -5.21
C VAL A 125 0.48 6.16 -5.79
N ASN A 126 0.50 4.94 -6.33
CA ASN A 126 -0.72 4.30 -6.85
C ASN A 126 -1.74 3.99 -5.75
N LEU A 127 -1.28 3.62 -4.55
CA LEU A 127 -2.16 3.41 -3.39
C LEU A 127 -2.80 4.71 -2.89
N VAL A 128 -2.04 5.81 -2.86
CA VAL A 128 -2.55 7.10 -2.38
C VAL A 128 -3.55 7.71 -3.36
N TYR A 129 -3.33 7.51 -4.67
CA TYR A 129 -4.06 8.22 -5.73
C TYR A 129 -4.67 7.27 -6.78
N PRO A 130 -5.51 6.29 -6.40
CA PRO A 130 -6.00 5.24 -7.31
C PRO A 130 -6.88 5.77 -8.46
N THR A 131 -7.47 6.96 -8.30
CA THR A 131 -8.36 7.60 -9.29
C THR A 131 -7.73 8.80 -10.00
N ALA A 132 -6.48 9.15 -9.69
CA ALA A 132 -5.84 10.31 -10.30
C ALA A 132 -5.45 10.05 -11.76
N PRO A 133 -5.40 11.10 -12.61
CA PRO A 133 -4.93 10.96 -13.98
C PRO A 133 -3.52 10.38 -14.05
N ALA A 134 -3.26 9.52 -15.03
CA ALA A 134 -1.96 8.84 -15.18
C ALA A 134 -0.77 9.83 -15.26
N GLU A 135 -0.97 11.01 -15.85
CA GLU A 135 0.08 12.02 -15.94
C GLU A 135 0.42 12.64 -14.58
N VAL A 136 -0.59 12.82 -13.71
CA VAL A 136 -0.40 13.29 -12.34
C VAL A 136 0.36 12.24 -11.52
N ILE A 137 0.01 10.96 -11.69
CA ILE A 137 0.74 9.84 -11.05
C ILE A 137 2.21 9.85 -11.43
N LYS A 138 2.53 9.96 -12.73
CA LYS A 138 3.92 10.01 -13.18
C LYS A 138 4.69 11.17 -12.55
N GLN A 139 4.10 12.37 -12.55
CA GLN A 139 4.73 13.55 -11.98
C GLN A 139 4.97 13.39 -10.47
N LEU A 140 3.98 12.86 -9.74
CA LEU A 140 4.10 12.59 -8.31
C LEU A 140 5.15 11.53 -8.02
N SER A 141 5.21 10.45 -8.81
CA SER A 141 6.22 9.41 -8.67
C SER A 141 7.63 9.96 -8.86
N VAL A 142 7.86 10.75 -9.92
CA VAL A 142 9.16 11.39 -10.17
C VAL A 142 9.53 12.32 -9.00
N SER A 143 8.61 13.20 -8.57
CA SER A 143 8.92 14.14 -7.48
C SER A 143 9.25 13.42 -6.18
N ASN A 144 8.42 12.44 -5.76
CA ASN A 144 8.64 11.73 -4.50
C ASN A 144 9.93 10.90 -4.53
N PHE A 145 10.24 10.26 -5.66
CA PHE A 145 11.50 9.55 -5.83
C PHE A 145 12.68 10.51 -5.67
N VAL A 146 12.74 11.58 -6.47
CA VAL A 146 13.87 12.52 -6.45
C VAL A 146 14.02 13.22 -5.10
N ASP A 147 12.91 13.62 -4.48
CA ASP A 147 12.90 14.28 -3.18
C ASP A 147 13.35 13.39 -2.03
N GLY A 148 13.20 12.06 -2.17
CA GLY A 148 13.55 11.14 -1.11
C GLY A 148 14.82 10.33 -1.30
N LEU A 149 15.58 10.53 -2.38
CA LEU A 149 16.93 9.99 -2.53
C LEU A 149 17.85 10.40 -1.37
N THR A 150 18.64 9.44 -0.87
CA THR A 150 19.56 9.66 0.27
C THR A 150 20.79 10.46 -0.12
N ASP A 151 21.34 10.20 -1.32
CA ASP A 151 22.53 10.90 -1.82
C ASP A 151 22.12 12.29 -2.38
N PRO A 152 22.59 13.40 -1.78
CA PRO A 152 22.21 14.75 -2.20
C PRO A 152 22.67 15.09 -3.62
N GLU A 153 23.82 14.56 -4.06
CA GLU A 153 24.37 14.82 -5.38
C GLU A 153 23.57 14.10 -6.45
N ILE A 154 23.27 12.81 -6.24
CA ILE A 154 22.37 12.06 -7.14
C ILE A 154 21.00 12.74 -7.20
N SER A 155 20.42 13.12 -6.05
CA SER A 155 19.14 13.85 -6.01
C SER A 155 19.16 15.13 -6.83
N GLN A 156 20.21 15.96 -6.68
CA GLN A 156 20.33 17.22 -7.39
C GLN A 156 20.47 17.03 -8.90
N LEU A 157 21.33 16.10 -9.34
CA LEU A 157 21.56 15.84 -10.77
C LEU A 157 20.31 15.28 -11.46
N VAL A 158 19.65 14.31 -10.83
CA VAL A 158 18.39 13.72 -11.35
C VAL A 158 17.27 14.76 -11.42
N ARG A 159 17.21 15.70 -10.46
CA ARG A 159 16.23 16.80 -10.47
C ARG A 159 16.40 17.74 -11.66
N LEU A 160 17.63 18.03 -12.06
CA LEU A 160 17.92 18.98 -13.14
C LEU A 160 17.55 18.43 -14.53
N ALA A 161 17.53 17.12 -14.70
CA ALA A 161 17.23 16.47 -15.98
C ALA A 161 15.72 16.44 -16.34
N ARG A 162 14.81 16.74 -15.40
CA ARG A 162 13.36 16.90 -15.65
C ARG A 162 12.70 15.70 -16.35
N HIS A 163 12.93 14.50 -15.82
CA HIS A 163 12.34 13.26 -16.31
C HIS A 163 10.82 13.28 -16.35
N LYS A 164 10.23 12.55 -17.30
CA LYS A 164 8.78 12.40 -17.45
C LYS A 164 8.25 11.18 -16.72
N THR A 165 9.12 10.20 -16.48
CA THR A 165 8.75 8.95 -15.79
C THR A 165 9.74 8.64 -14.68
N ILE A 166 9.26 7.93 -13.66
CA ILE A 166 10.12 7.49 -12.56
C ILE A 166 11.19 6.50 -13.04
N SER A 167 10.90 5.70 -14.07
CA SER A 167 11.87 4.79 -14.69
C SER A 167 13.03 5.53 -15.37
N GLU A 168 12.76 6.64 -16.07
CA GLU A 168 13.81 7.51 -16.62
C GLU A 168 14.67 8.11 -15.50
N ALA A 169 14.05 8.57 -14.41
CA ALA A 169 14.76 9.10 -13.26
C ALA A 169 15.64 8.04 -12.56
N LEU A 170 15.14 6.81 -12.44
CA LEU A 170 15.89 5.67 -11.91
C LEU A 170 17.10 5.33 -12.80
N ALA A 171 16.91 5.29 -14.12
CA ALA A 171 18.00 4.99 -15.04
C ALA A 171 19.16 5.99 -14.89
N GLN A 172 18.86 7.28 -14.83
CA GLN A 172 19.90 8.30 -14.61
C GLN A 172 20.54 8.19 -13.22
N ALA A 173 19.75 7.92 -12.17
CA ALA A 173 20.28 7.75 -10.82
C ALA A 173 21.31 6.60 -10.76
N LEU A 174 21.02 5.49 -11.45
CA LEU A 174 21.93 4.33 -11.55
C LEU A 174 23.20 4.67 -12.34
N GLU A 175 23.10 5.45 -13.42
CA GLU A 175 24.28 5.90 -14.18
C GLU A 175 25.23 6.75 -13.32
N ILE A 176 24.66 7.64 -12.50
CA ILE A 176 25.44 8.50 -11.60
C ILE A 176 26.06 7.68 -10.47
N GLU A 177 25.29 6.77 -9.85
CA GLU A 177 25.78 5.86 -8.80
C GLU A 177 26.98 5.05 -9.31
N ALA A 178 26.86 4.43 -10.48
CA ALA A 178 27.93 3.66 -11.09
C ALA A 178 29.17 4.52 -11.42
N ALA A 179 28.98 5.75 -11.91
CA ALA A 179 30.08 6.67 -12.18
C ALA A 179 30.82 7.09 -10.90
N LYS A 180 30.11 7.27 -9.79
CA LYS A 180 30.69 7.59 -8.49
C LYS A 180 31.47 6.41 -7.90
N GLU A 181 30.96 5.19 -8.03
CA GLU A 181 31.67 3.98 -7.56
C GLU A 181 32.96 3.71 -8.35
N ALA A 182 33.03 4.14 -9.61
CA ALA A 182 34.19 3.98 -10.47
C ALA A 182 35.26 5.07 -10.31
N SER A 183 34.98 6.15 -9.56
CA SER A 183 35.86 7.32 -9.37
C SER A 183 36.70 7.21 -8.10
#